data_AF-A0A8S3Z4U9-F1
#
_entry.id   AF-A0A8S3Z4U9-F1
#
_cell.length_a   1.000
_cell.length_b   1.000
_cell.length_c   1.000
_cell.angle_alpha   90.00
_cell.angle_beta   90.00
_cell.angle_gamma   90.00
#
_symmetry.space_group_name_H-M   'P 1'
#
loop_
_entity.id
_entity.type
_entity.pdbx_description
1 polymer ?
#
loop_
_entity_poly.entity_id
_entity_poly.type
_entity_poly.pdbx_seq_one_letter_code
_entity_poly.pdbx_strand_id
1 'polypeptide(L)'
;MKVTLLFLAVAFAVAYAQFNMVAHEVHAIIAANDGITVDECVKKCDDAFMLMVAKDETLNDHKCSQECDCQIKATCPHSMFRTTTQAD
;
A
#
# COMPACT_ATOMS: atom_id res chain seq x y z
N MET A 1 -22.57 -26.27 -11.86
CA MET A 1 -21.23 -26.87 -11.99
C MET A 1 -20.22 -25.88 -12.60
N LYS A 2 -20.34 -25.47 -13.87
CA LYS A 2 -19.44 -24.47 -14.49
C LYS A 2 -19.45 -23.10 -13.79
N VAL A 3 -20.64 -22.59 -13.46
CA VAL A 3 -20.81 -21.32 -12.74
C VAL A 3 -20.17 -21.39 -11.34
N THR A 4 -20.33 -22.53 -10.66
CA THR A 4 -19.77 -22.79 -9.33
C THR A 4 -18.23 -22.76 -9.34
N LEU A 5 -17.61 -23.32 -10.38
CA LEU A 5 -16.15 -23.30 -10.56
C LEU A 5 -15.61 -21.90 -10.85
N LEU A 6 -16.35 -21.07 -11.60
CA LEU A 6 -15.97 -19.67 -11.87
C LEU A 6 -15.97 -18.83 -10.59
N PHE A 7 -17.00 -18.95 -9.75
CA PHE A 7 -17.04 -18.23 -8.46
C PHE A 7 -15.87 -18.63 -7.53
N LEU A 8 -15.51 -19.91 -7.50
CA LEU A 8 -14.43 -20.42 -6.67
C LEU A 8 -13.05 -19.95 -7.17
N ALA A 9 -12.84 -19.93 -8.48
CA ALA A 9 -11.62 -19.42 -9.10
C ALA A 9 -11.43 -17.91 -8.89
N VAL A 10 -12.50 -17.12 -8.99
CA VAL A 10 -12.46 -15.67 -8.73
C VAL A 10 -12.17 -15.39 -7.24
N ALA A 11 -12.79 -16.13 -6.32
CA ALA A 11 -12.51 -15.99 -4.90
C ALA A 11 -11.05 -16.32 -4.54
N PHE A 12 -10.49 -17.37 -5.15
CA PHE A 12 -9.07 -17.71 -5.01
C PHE A 12 -8.18 -16.58 -5.56
N ALA A 13 -8.43 -16.10 -6.79
CA ALA A 13 -7.61 -15.05 -7.40
C ALA A 13 -7.57 -13.74 -6.60
N VAL A 14 -8.70 -13.33 -6.01
CA VAL A 14 -8.78 -12.12 -5.17
C VAL A 14 -7.96 -12.25 -3.88
N ALA A 15 -7.89 -13.45 -3.30
CA ALA A 15 -7.12 -13.69 -2.08
C ALA A 15 -5.59 -13.63 -2.27
N TYR A 16 -5.07 -13.84 -3.49
CA TYR A 16 -3.63 -13.80 -3.75
C TYR A 16 -3.06 -12.40 -4.01
N ALA A 17 -3.91 -11.38 -4.17
CA ALA A 17 -3.47 -10.06 -4.64
C ALA A 17 -2.97 -9.08 -3.54
N GLN A 18 -2.87 -9.50 -2.27
CA GLN A 18 -2.37 -8.64 -1.19
C GLN A 18 -0.84 -8.64 -1.10
N PHE A 19 -0.16 -7.99 -2.04
CA PHE A 19 1.27 -7.71 -1.92
C PHE A 19 1.57 -6.21 -2.09
N ASN A 20 2.02 -5.61 -0.98
CA ASN A 20 2.67 -4.31 -0.80
C ASN A 20 2.03 -3.04 -1.42
N MET A 21 0.72 -2.84 -1.21
CA MET A 21 -0.01 -1.65 -1.68
C MET A 21 0.39 -0.34 -1.00
N VAL A 22 0.89 -0.40 0.25
CA VAL A 22 1.19 0.79 1.06
C VAL A 22 2.31 1.64 0.43
N ALA A 23 3.36 1.01 -0.10
CA ALA A 23 4.46 1.72 -0.74
C ALA A 23 4.04 2.53 -1.97
N HIS A 24 3.19 1.92 -2.81
CA HIS A 24 2.65 2.58 -3.99
C HIS A 24 1.69 3.72 -3.64
N GLU A 25 0.84 3.53 -2.64
CA GLU A 25 -0.10 4.57 -2.21
C GLU A 25 0.64 5.77 -1.61
N VAL A 26 1.63 5.55 -0.75
CA VAL A 26 2.46 6.62 -0.18
C VAL A 26 3.19 7.39 -1.28
N HIS A 27 3.70 6.70 -2.30
CA HIS A 27 4.30 7.36 -3.45
C HIS A 27 3.30 8.27 -4.18
N ALA A 28 2.08 7.79 -4.42
CA ALA A 28 1.02 8.59 -5.06
C ALA A 28 0.60 9.79 -4.19
N ILE A 29 0.50 9.61 -2.87
CA ILE A 29 0.21 10.69 -1.92
C ILE A 29 1.28 11.78 -1.99
N ILE A 30 2.56 11.42 -1.93
CA ILE A 30 3.68 12.39 -1.99
C ILE A 30 3.67 13.10 -3.35
N ALA A 31 3.55 12.36 -4.46
CA ALA A 31 3.52 12.93 -5.81
C ALA A 31 2.34 13.89 -6.04
N ALA A 32 1.21 13.68 -5.35
CA ALA A 32 0.04 14.56 -5.44
C ALA A 32 0.09 15.76 -4.46
N ASN A 33 1.01 15.77 -3.49
CA ASN A 33 1.08 16.78 -2.43
C ASN A 33 2.52 17.29 -2.27
N ASP A 34 2.92 18.24 -3.11
CA ASP A 34 4.25 18.86 -3.03
C ASP A 34 4.50 19.47 -1.65
N GLY A 35 5.63 19.09 -1.03
CA GLY A 35 6.04 19.62 0.27
C GLY A 35 5.25 19.08 1.48
N ILE A 36 4.49 18.00 1.30
CA ILE A 36 3.80 17.31 2.41
C ILE A 36 4.77 16.91 3.53
N THR A 37 4.33 17.07 4.78
CA THR A 37 5.09 16.60 5.95
C THR A 37 4.88 15.10 6.19
N VAL A 38 5.76 14.47 6.97
CA VAL A 38 5.62 13.04 7.32
C VAL A 38 4.30 12.78 8.02
N ASP A 39 3.90 13.61 8.99
CA ASP A 39 2.66 13.43 9.74
C ASP A 39 1.41 13.54 8.85
N GLU A 40 1.42 14.47 7.90
CA GLU A 40 0.32 14.63 6.92
C GLU A 40 0.26 13.45 5.94
N CYS A 41 1.42 12.92 5.52
CA CYS A 41 1.51 11.73 4.67
C CYS A 41 0.94 10.51 5.39
N VAL A 42 1.32 10.29 6.66
CA VAL A 42 0.83 9.17 7.48
C VAL A 42 -0.67 9.22 7.62
N LYS A 43 -1.22 10.38 7.99
CA LYS A 43 -2.67 10.55 8.14
C LYS A 43 -3.44 10.21 6.86
N LYS A 44 -2.94 10.66 5.70
CA LYS A 44 -3.56 10.35 4.40
C LYS A 44 -3.45 8.86 4.04
N CYS A 45 -2.32 8.24 4.36
CA CYS A 45 -2.10 6.80 4.14
C CYS A 45 -3.03 5.95 5.02
N ASP A 46 -3.20 6.34 6.28
CA ASP A 46 -4.12 5.69 7.22
C ASP A 46 -5.58 5.85 6.75
N ASP A 47 -5.97 7.04 6.28
CA ASP A 47 -7.29 7.30 5.71
C ASP A 47 -7.56 6.43 4.45
N ALA A 48 -6.54 6.23 3.59
CA ALA A 48 -6.64 5.44 2.37
C ALA A 48 -6.82 3.93 2.63
N PHE A 49 -6.36 3.45 3.79
CA PHE A 49 -6.37 2.05 4.18
C PHE A 49 -7.08 1.82 5.51
N MET A 50 -8.15 2.57 5.81
CA MET A 50 -9.00 2.32 6.98
C MET A 50 -9.54 0.88 6.95
N LEU A 51 -8.79 -0.04 7.56
CA LEU A 51 -9.08 -1.46 7.64
C LEU A 51 -9.89 -1.67 8.91
N MET A 52 -11.13 -2.13 8.81
CA MET A 52 -12.02 -2.33 9.98
C MET A 52 -11.56 -3.44 10.96
N VAL A 53 -10.32 -3.91 10.87
CA VAL A 53 -9.72 -4.95 11.71
C VAL A 53 -8.54 -4.34 12.46
N ALA A 54 -8.67 -4.17 13.77
CA ALA A 54 -7.67 -3.53 14.64
C ALA A 54 -6.24 -4.11 14.55
N LYS A 55 -6.09 -5.38 14.15
CA LYS A 55 -4.76 -6.00 13.92
C LYS A 55 -4.12 -5.55 12.61
N ASP A 56 -4.91 -5.32 11.58
CA ASP A 56 -4.43 -4.85 10.29
C ASP A 56 -4.19 -3.34 10.34
N GLU A 57 -4.94 -2.58 11.16
CA GLU A 57 -4.68 -1.15 11.43
C GLU A 57 -3.26 -0.93 11.96
N THR A 58 -2.84 -1.59 13.04
CA THR A 58 -1.48 -1.38 13.60
C THR A 58 -0.36 -1.74 12.63
N LEU A 59 -0.57 -2.76 11.80
CA LEU A 59 0.41 -3.19 10.80
C LEU A 59 0.47 -2.21 9.62
N ASN A 60 -0.66 -1.57 9.31
CA ASN A 60 -0.77 -0.53 8.31
C ASN A 60 -0.17 0.79 8.81
N ASP A 61 -0.45 1.21 10.04
CA ASP A 61 0.11 2.40 10.68
C ASP A 61 1.64 2.38 10.66
N HIS A 62 2.24 1.23 11.02
CA HIS A 62 3.69 1.08 11.03
C HIS A 62 4.29 1.18 9.62
N LYS A 63 3.61 0.61 8.62
CA LYS A 63 4.05 0.66 7.22
C LYS A 63 3.89 2.05 6.62
N CYS A 64 2.76 2.72 6.87
CA CYS A 64 2.52 4.09 6.44
C CYS A 64 3.59 5.03 7.03
N SER A 65 3.89 4.90 8.33
CA SER A 65 4.96 5.69 8.96
C SER A 65 6.34 5.41 8.37
N GLN A 66 6.72 4.13 8.22
CA GLN A 66 8.02 3.76 7.66
C GLN A 66 8.20 4.29 6.24
N GLU A 67 7.17 4.15 5.41
CA GLU A 67 7.26 4.51 4.00
C GLU A 67 7.22 6.03 3.79
N CYS A 68 6.33 6.74 4.50
CA CYS A 68 6.26 8.20 4.44
C CYS A 68 7.57 8.82 4.90
N ASP A 69 8.17 8.32 6.00
CA ASP A 69 9.46 8.80 6.48
C ASP A 69 10.56 8.57 5.45
N CYS A 70 10.64 7.34 4.92
CA CYS A 70 11.74 6.98 4.04
C CYS A 70 11.66 7.63 2.66
N GLN A 71 10.46 7.79 2.08
CA GLN A 71 10.29 8.38 0.75
C GLN A 71 10.50 9.90 0.80
N ILE A 72 9.93 10.59 1.80
CA ILE A 72 10.09 12.05 1.95
C ILE A 72 11.55 12.41 2.25
N LYS A 73 12.23 11.62 3.08
CA LYS A 73 13.65 11.84 3.44
C LYS A 73 14.63 11.21 2.45
N ALA A 74 14.15 10.48 1.44
CA ALA A 74 14.94 9.69 0.50
C ALA A 74 15.94 8.72 1.18
N THR A 75 15.51 8.07 2.28
CA THR A 75 16.29 7.10 3.06
C THR A 75 15.81 5.65 2.88
N CYS A 76 14.88 5.39 1.96
CA CYS A 76 14.35 4.05 1.76
C CYS A 76 15.48 3.06 1.42
N PRO A 77 15.54 1.90 2.08
CA PRO A 77 16.55 0.89 1.75
C PRO A 77 16.37 0.45 0.30
N HIS A 78 17.45 0.54 -0.48
CA HIS A 78 17.49 0.19 -1.92
C HIS A 78 17.10 -1.28 -2.24
N SER A 79 16.80 -2.12 -1.24
CA SER A 79 16.24 -3.46 -1.41
C SER A 79 14.72 -3.51 -1.53
N MET A 80 14.00 -2.40 -1.34
CA MET A 80 12.52 -2.34 -1.41
C MET A 80 11.99 -1.69 -2.70
N PHE A 81 12.82 -0.94 -3.44
CA PHE A 81 12.43 -0.39 -4.75
C PHE A 81 12.66 -1.45 -5.85
N ARG A 82 11.96 -2.58 -5.78
CA ARG A 82 11.82 -3.42 -6.97
C ARG A 82 10.79 -2.76 -7.86
N THR A 83 11.30 -1.89 -8.73
CA THR A 83 10.85 -1.64 -10.11
C THR A 83 9.76 -2.60 -10.57
N THR A 84 8.51 -2.28 -10.29
CA THR A 84 7.40 -2.65 -11.17
C THR A 84 7.19 -1.46 -12.07
N THR A 85 8.08 -1.32 -13.05
CA THR A 85 7.64 -0.85 -14.36
C THR A 85 6.48 -1.76 -14.75
N GLN A 86 5.29 -1.23 -14.51
CA GLN A 86 4.09 -1.50 -15.28
C GLN A 86 4.48 -1.40 -16.76
N ALA A 87 4.72 -2.56 -17.36
CA ALA A 87 4.71 -2.75 -18.79
C ALA A 87 3.50 -3.65 -19.07
N ASP A 88 2.50 -3.01 -19.69
CA ASP A 88 1.44 -3.57 -20.53
C ASP A 88 0.52 -4.67 -19.98
#